data_AF-A0A9X2L9H8-F1
#
_entry.id   AF-A0A9X2L9H8-F1
#
_cell.length_a   1.000
_cell.length_b   1.000
_cell.length_c   1.000
_cell.angle_alpha   90.00
_cell.angle_beta   90.00
_cell.angle_gamma   90.00
#
_symmetry.space_group_name_H-M   'P 1'
#
loop_
_entity.id
_entity.type
_entity.pdbx_description
1 polymer ?
#
loop_
_entity_poly.entity_id
_entity_poly.type
_entity_poly.pdbx_seq_one_letter_code
_entity_poly.pdbx_strand_id
1 'polypeptide(L)'
;MTYCIALKLDAGLVCLSDTRTNAGVDNISRYKKTFTWQGEDRAIVLMSAGNLSITQSVIDHLNRAVALGAGGTDGQTETIMNVPSLARLAELVGQEMRQLIDIHGAAIENAGASSGASIIIGGQIGGEPMRLFLVYSAGNFIECGEDTPYFQIGETKYGKPIIDRTLSHGTSLAVGLRTALVSMDLTVRSNLSVGLPLDLTVIENDALRIRTERRIDEHDETYASISMGWDEALKTGLQGLPSLEHWLDEA
;
A
#
# COMPACT_ATOMS: atom_id res chain seq x y z
N MET A 1 13.10 2.66 2.00
CA MET A 1 12.73 2.19 3.37
C MET A 1 11.21 2.23 3.54
N THR A 2 10.49 1.47 2.72
CA THR A 2 9.02 1.32 2.79
C THR A 2 8.64 0.21 1.81
N TYR A 3 7.65 -0.61 2.13
CA TYR A 3 6.92 -1.39 1.13
C TYR A 3 5.42 -1.38 1.47
N CYS A 4 4.62 -0.95 0.50
CA CYS A 4 3.17 -1.03 0.55
C CYS A 4 2.66 -1.75 -0.70
N ILE A 5 1.62 -2.56 -0.54
CA ILE A 5 0.92 -3.25 -1.62
C ILE A 5 -0.59 -3.11 -1.44
N ALA A 6 -1.29 -2.81 -2.54
CA ALA A 6 -2.74 -2.85 -2.62
C ALA A 6 -3.17 -3.72 -3.80
N LEU A 7 -4.02 -4.71 -3.53
CA LEU A 7 -4.63 -5.61 -4.50
C LEU A 7 -6.08 -5.18 -4.72
N LYS A 8 -6.50 -5.05 -5.98
CA LYS A 8 -7.87 -4.77 -6.41
C LYS A 8 -8.45 -6.04 -7.05
N LEU A 9 -9.32 -6.72 -6.30
CA LEU A 9 -9.99 -7.96 -6.70
C LEU A 9 -11.48 -7.68 -6.93
N ASP A 10 -12.16 -8.54 -7.68
CA ASP A 10 -13.62 -8.42 -7.89
C ASP A 10 -14.39 -8.46 -6.56
N ALA A 11 -13.84 -9.19 -5.59
CA ALA A 11 -14.38 -9.34 -4.25
C ALA A 11 -14.04 -8.17 -3.29
N GLY A 12 -13.07 -7.31 -3.62
CA GLY A 12 -12.68 -6.21 -2.75
C GLY A 12 -11.22 -5.76 -2.85
N LEU A 13 -10.78 -4.94 -1.88
CA LEU A 13 -9.39 -4.52 -1.72
C LEU A 13 -8.68 -5.29 -0.60
N VAL A 14 -7.41 -5.60 -0.84
CA VAL A 14 -6.46 -6.06 0.19
C VAL A 14 -5.26 -5.11 0.19
N CYS A 15 -5.03 -4.43 1.30
CA CYS A 15 -3.96 -3.44 1.47
C CYS A 15 -3.05 -3.85 2.62
N LEU A 16 -1.73 -3.88 2.39
CA LEU A 16 -0.74 -4.26 3.40
C LEU A 16 0.49 -3.34 3.32
N SER A 17 0.85 -2.70 4.44
CA SER A 17 2.02 -1.84 4.53
C SER A 17 2.95 -2.26 5.65
N ASP A 18 4.26 -2.15 5.43
CA ASP A 18 5.25 -2.19 6.50
C ASP A 18 5.28 -0.86 7.29
N THR A 19 5.98 -0.82 8.43
CA THR A 19 6.08 0.41 9.25
C THR A 19 7.49 0.94 9.42
N ARG A 20 8.52 0.19 9.01
CA ARG A 20 9.92 0.64 9.09
C ARG A 20 10.14 1.84 8.18
N THR A 21 10.71 2.92 8.72
CA THR A 21 10.86 4.18 8.01
C THR A 21 12.21 4.82 8.32
N ASN A 22 12.81 5.45 7.32
CA ASN A 22 13.99 6.29 7.49
C ASN A 22 13.56 7.69 7.92
N ALA A 23 13.93 8.10 9.14
CA ALA A 23 13.68 9.46 9.64
C ALA A 23 14.95 10.33 9.63
N GLY A 24 16.05 9.87 9.00
CA GLY A 24 17.33 10.56 8.93
C GLY A 24 18.52 9.62 9.05
N VAL A 25 19.73 10.15 8.93
CA VAL A 25 20.97 9.36 9.13
C VAL A 25 20.92 8.69 10.51
N ASP A 26 21.09 7.37 10.51
CA ASP A 26 21.04 6.50 11.70
C ASP A 26 19.73 6.50 12.51
N ASN A 27 18.63 7.01 11.95
CA ASN A 27 17.32 7.02 12.60
C ASN A 27 16.30 6.13 11.87
N ILE A 28 16.29 4.85 12.24
CA ILE A 28 15.27 3.89 11.79
C ILE A 28 14.17 3.82 12.84
N SER A 29 12.98 4.26 12.46
CA SER A 29 11.81 4.33 13.34
C SER A 29 10.61 3.60 12.75
N ARG A 30 9.54 3.45 13.52
CA ARG A 30 8.28 2.82 13.12
C ARG A 30 7.19 3.90 12.94
N TYR A 31 6.69 4.07 11.72
CA TYR A 31 5.59 4.99 11.42
C TYR A 31 4.47 4.26 10.68
N LYS A 32 3.21 4.57 11.01
CA LYS A 32 2.04 4.05 10.29
C LYS A 32 2.09 4.57 8.84
N LYS A 33 1.82 3.70 7.87
CA LYS A 33 1.81 4.06 6.44
C LYS A 33 0.48 3.81 5.76
N THR A 34 -0.49 3.23 6.46
CA THR A 34 -1.85 3.00 5.98
C THR A 34 -2.83 3.81 6.82
N PHE A 35 -3.71 4.55 6.17
CA PHE A 35 -4.68 5.46 6.79
C PHE A 35 -6.06 5.20 6.22
N THR A 36 -7.08 5.14 7.08
CA THR A 36 -8.43 4.74 6.70
C THR A 36 -9.43 5.84 7.08
N TRP A 37 -10.42 6.05 6.22
CA TRP A 37 -11.57 6.91 6.47
C TRP A 37 -12.84 6.16 6.07
N GLN A 38 -13.84 6.19 6.95
CA GLN A 38 -15.13 5.53 6.73
C GLN A 38 -16.26 6.49 7.06
N GLY A 39 -17.22 6.59 6.15
CA GLY A 39 -18.48 7.31 6.32
C GLY A 39 -19.66 6.35 6.11
N GLU A 40 -20.87 6.89 6.03
CA GLU A 40 -22.07 6.09 5.74
C GLU A 40 -22.09 5.57 4.29
N ASP A 41 -21.53 6.34 3.37
CA ASP A 41 -21.54 6.08 1.92
C ASP A 41 -20.16 5.71 1.37
N ARG A 42 -19.13 5.54 2.21
CA ARG A 42 -17.74 5.40 1.73
C ARG A 42 -16.82 4.65 2.68
N ALA A 43 -15.86 3.96 2.08
CA ALA A 43 -14.70 3.41 2.76
C ALA A 43 -13.45 3.64 1.91
N ILE A 44 -12.47 4.33 2.47
CA ILE A 44 -11.28 4.80 1.75
C ILE A 44 -10.03 4.43 2.55
N VAL A 45 -8.99 4.01 1.84
CA VAL A 45 -7.66 3.71 2.37
C VAL A 45 -6.59 4.44 1.56
N LEU A 46 -5.67 5.10 2.24
CA LEU A 46 -4.44 5.66 1.66
C LEU A 46 -3.23 4.88 2.18
N MET A 47 -2.26 4.62 1.31
CA MET A 47 -0.96 4.05 1.67
C MET A 47 0.17 4.94 1.17
N SER A 48 1.16 5.24 2.01
CA SER A 48 2.21 6.22 1.71
C SER A 48 3.61 5.62 1.65
N ALA A 49 4.44 6.09 0.73
CA ALA A 49 5.88 5.79 0.66
C ALA A 49 6.69 7.00 0.20
N GLY A 50 7.98 7.01 0.54
CA GLY A 50 8.92 8.07 0.16
C GLY A 50 9.19 9.03 1.32
N ASN A 51 9.30 10.32 1.01
CA ASN A 51 9.66 11.33 2.01
C ASN A 51 8.61 11.43 3.12
N LEU A 52 9.03 11.19 4.37
CA LEU A 52 8.13 11.13 5.52
C LEU A 52 7.44 12.47 5.80
N SER A 53 8.15 13.60 5.71
CA SER A 53 7.54 14.90 6.00
C SER A 53 6.48 15.26 4.97
N ILE A 54 6.73 15.00 3.67
CA ILE A 54 5.74 15.23 2.61
C ILE A 54 4.50 14.36 2.84
N THR A 55 4.70 13.05 3.05
CA THR A 55 3.55 12.14 3.24
C THR A 55 2.75 12.46 4.51
N GLN A 56 3.39 12.79 5.62
CA GLN A 56 2.70 13.20 6.85
C GLN A 56 1.92 14.51 6.65
N SER A 57 2.51 15.50 5.99
CA SER A 57 1.81 16.77 5.71
C SER A 57 0.55 16.56 4.87
N VAL A 58 0.58 15.68 3.85
CA VAL A 58 -0.63 15.32 3.08
C VAL A 58 -1.71 14.77 4.00
N ILE A 59 -1.38 13.77 4.84
CA ILE A 59 -2.34 13.12 5.74
C ILE A 59 -2.89 14.12 6.77
N ASP A 60 -2.03 14.97 7.34
CA ASP A 60 -2.41 16.00 8.30
C ASP A 60 -3.33 17.05 7.66
N HIS A 61 -3.07 17.47 6.43
CA HIS A 61 -3.92 18.42 5.71
C HIS A 61 -5.29 17.82 5.37
N LEU A 62 -5.35 16.55 4.95
CA LEU A 62 -6.62 15.84 4.76
C LEU A 62 -7.43 15.77 6.06
N ASN A 63 -6.81 15.38 7.17
CA ASN A 63 -7.48 15.29 8.47
C ASN A 63 -7.94 16.66 8.99
N ARG A 64 -7.11 17.69 8.80
CA ARG A 64 -7.45 19.08 9.14
C ARG A 64 -8.63 19.58 8.31
N ALA A 65 -8.68 19.27 7.01
CA ALA A 65 -9.80 19.63 6.15
C ALA A 65 -11.11 18.98 6.65
N VAL A 66 -11.07 17.71 7.06
CA VAL A 66 -12.23 17.03 7.68
C VAL A 66 -12.65 17.73 8.98
N ALA A 67 -11.72 18.03 9.88
CA ALA A 67 -12.02 18.69 11.15
C ALA A 67 -12.63 20.10 10.96
N LEU A 68 -12.11 20.87 10.01
CA LEU A 68 -12.63 22.20 9.68
C LEU A 68 -13.96 22.13 8.93
N GLY A 69 -14.13 21.17 8.02
CA GLY A 69 -15.39 20.95 7.29
C GLY A 69 -16.53 20.48 8.20
N ALA A 70 -16.23 19.71 9.25
CA ALA A 70 -17.21 19.28 10.25
C ALA A 70 -17.70 20.44 11.15
N GLY A 71 -16.97 21.55 11.24
CA GLY A 71 -17.31 22.73 12.05
C GLY A 71 -17.52 24.04 11.27
N GLY A 72 -17.37 24.01 9.94
CA GLY A 72 -17.40 25.19 9.08
C GLY A 72 -18.79 25.48 8.52
N THR A 73 -19.24 26.73 8.61
CA THR A 73 -20.54 27.20 8.12
C THR A 73 -20.64 27.33 6.60
N ASP A 74 -19.55 27.10 5.86
CA ASP A 74 -19.47 27.51 4.45
C ASP A 74 -19.87 26.42 3.46
N GLY A 75 -19.95 25.14 3.86
CA GLY A 75 -20.42 24.04 3.00
C GLY A 75 -19.65 23.80 1.67
N GLN A 76 -18.61 24.59 1.38
CA GLN A 76 -17.86 24.59 0.11
C GLN A 76 -16.51 23.85 0.18
N THR A 77 -16.01 23.48 1.36
CA THR A 77 -14.69 22.84 1.48
C THR A 77 -14.78 21.35 1.09
N GLU A 78 -14.11 20.97 0.01
CA GLU A 78 -13.91 19.56 -0.34
C GLU A 78 -12.98 18.88 0.68
N THR A 79 -13.39 17.71 1.14
CA THR A 79 -12.69 16.85 2.09
C THR A 79 -12.80 15.39 1.64
N ILE A 80 -11.92 14.52 2.13
CA ILE A 80 -12.02 13.08 1.88
C ILE A 80 -13.40 12.48 2.26
N MET A 81 -14.14 13.14 3.17
CA MET A 81 -15.46 12.72 3.62
C MET A 81 -16.64 13.22 2.78
N ASN A 82 -16.43 14.16 1.84
CA ASN A 82 -17.50 14.70 1.00
C ASN A 82 -17.17 14.78 -0.50
N VAL A 83 -15.95 14.42 -0.91
CA VAL A 83 -15.59 14.33 -2.33
C VAL A 83 -16.57 13.45 -3.10
N PRO A 84 -16.90 13.82 -4.35
CA PRO A 84 -17.91 13.12 -5.15
C PRO A 84 -17.42 11.79 -5.75
N SER A 85 -16.10 11.59 -5.89
CA SER A 85 -15.50 10.39 -6.49
C SER A 85 -14.10 10.12 -5.97
N LEU A 86 -13.62 8.87 -6.09
CA LEU A 86 -12.22 8.56 -5.76
C LEU A 86 -11.22 9.22 -6.73
N ALA A 87 -11.62 9.45 -7.98
CA ALA A 87 -10.78 10.19 -8.93
C ALA A 87 -10.58 11.65 -8.47
N ARG A 88 -11.65 12.30 -7.98
CA ARG A 88 -11.53 13.65 -7.41
C ARG A 88 -10.63 13.67 -6.18
N LEU A 89 -10.71 12.64 -5.32
CA LEU A 89 -9.77 12.49 -4.22
C LEU A 89 -8.32 12.37 -4.69
N ALA A 90 -8.05 11.60 -5.75
CA ALA A 90 -6.71 11.47 -6.32
C ALA A 90 -6.17 12.81 -6.87
N GLU A 91 -7.04 13.63 -7.47
CA GLU A 91 -6.68 15.00 -7.87
C GLU A 91 -6.33 15.88 -6.66
N LEU A 92 -7.13 15.86 -5.59
CA LEU A 92 -6.87 16.64 -4.38
C LEU A 92 -5.55 16.24 -3.72
N VAL A 93 -5.30 14.93 -3.56
CA VAL A 93 -4.04 14.41 -3.01
C VAL A 93 -2.86 14.77 -3.92
N GLY A 94 -3.03 14.69 -5.24
CA GLY A 94 -2.00 15.07 -6.20
C GLY A 94 -1.65 16.56 -6.16
N GLN A 95 -2.65 17.43 -6.03
CA GLN A 95 -2.45 18.88 -5.85
C GLN A 95 -1.67 19.18 -4.57
N GLU A 96 -2.05 18.55 -3.46
CA GLU A 96 -1.38 18.71 -2.17
C GLU A 96 0.08 18.22 -2.22
N MET A 97 0.32 17.04 -2.79
CA MET A 97 1.67 16.51 -2.96
C MET A 97 2.56 17.45 -3.79
N ARG A 98 2.04 17.97 -4.91
CA ARG A 98 2.77 18.91 -5.76
C ARG A 98 3.13 20.18 -5.00
N GLN A 99 2.18 20.76 -4.27
CA GLN A 99 2.41 21.97 -3.49
C GLN A 99 3.49 21.76 -2.43
N LEU A 100 3.47 20.65 -1.69
CA LEU A 100 4.48 20.36 -0.67
C LEU A 100 5.87 20.16 -1.28
N ILE A 101 5.95 19.50 -2.45
CA ILE A 101 7.20 19.32 -3.18
C ILE A 101 7.72 20.66 -3.72
N ASP A 102 6.85 21.54 -4.23
CA ASP A 102 7.24 22.87 -4.69
C ASP A 102 7.81 23.73 -3.54
N ILE A 103 7.24 23.62 -2.33
CA ILE A 103 7.66 24.38 -1.15
C ILE A 103 8.97 23.82 -0.55
N HIS A 104 9.06 22.50 -0.36
CA HIS A 104 10.10 21.87 0.44
C HIS A 104 11.14 21.09 -0.37
N GLY A 105 10.82 20.70 -1.60
CA GLY A 105 11.59 19.71 -2.38
C GLY A 105 13.04 20.12 -2.60
N ALA A 106 13.29 21.35 -3.06
CA ALA A 106 14.64 21.85 -3.29
C ALA A 106 15.48 21.88 -2.00
N ALA A 107 14.87 22.25 -0.86
CA ALA A 107 15.57 22.29 0.42
C ALA A 107 15.93 20.88 0.93
N ILE A 108 15.01 19.92 0.75
CA ILE A 108 15.23 18.51 1.11
C ILE A 108 16.35 17.90 0.25
N GLU A 109 16.34 18.16 -1.06
CA GLU A 109 17.35 17.67 -2.00
C GLU A 109 18.73 18.27 -1.74
N ASN A 110 18.79 19.57 -1.47
CA ASN A 110 20.03 20.25 -1.07
C ASN A 110 20.61 19.69 0.24
N ALA A 111 19.78 19.13 1.12
CA ALA A 111 20.19 18.44 2.33
C ALA A 111 20.60 16.96 2.10
N GLY A 112 20.61 16.49 0.85
CA GLY A 112 21.03 15.14 0.47
C GLY A 112 19.96 14.06 0.64
N ALA A 113 18.69 14.43 0.83
CA ALA A 113 17.56 13.51 0.94
C ALA A 113 16.66 13.58 -0.30
N SER A 114 15.91 12.51 -0.59
CA SER A 114 14.90 12.54 -1.67
C SER A 114 13.64 13.26 -1.19
N SER A 115 13.13 14.18 -2.01
CA SER A 115 11.84 14.84 -1.84
C SER A 115 10.66 13.98 -2.32
N GLY A 116 10.93 12.92 -3.08
CA GLY A 116 9.92 12.11 -3.75
C GLY A 116 9.02 11.36 -2.78
N ALA A 117 7.72 11.37 -3.09
CA ALA A 117 6.69 10.63 -2.38
C ALA A 117 5.69 9.97 -3.35
N SER A 118 5.02 8.92 -2.91
CA SER A 118 3.94 8.27 -3.65
C SER A 118 2.84 7.83 -2.69
N ILE A 119 1.60 7.93 -3.15
CA ILE A 119 0.42 7.55 -2.36
C ILE A 119 -0.46 6.63 -3.21
N ILE A 120 -0.80 5.46 -2.67
CA ILE A 120 -1.87 4.62 -3.20
C ILE A 120 -3.17 5.08 -2.55
N ILE A 121 -4.24 5.23 -3.33
CA ILE A 121 -5.60 5.55 -2.86
C ILE A 121 -6.51 4.43 -3.32
N GLY A 122 -7.15 3.72 -2.39
CA GLY A 122 -8.11 2.68 -2.69
C GLY A 122 -9.41 2.89 -1.92
N GLY A 123 -10.51 2.36 -2.44
CA GLY A 123 -11.77 2.36 -1.71
C GLY A 123 -12.98 2.33 -2.61
N GLN A 124 -14.11 2.68 -2.03
CA GLN A 124 -15.39 2.81 -2.72
C GLN A 124 -16.20 3.95 -2.10
N ILE A 125 -16.83 4.75 -2.97
CA ILE A 125 -17.85 5.75 -2.63
C ILE A 125 -19.17 5.25 -3.25
N GLY A 126 -20.28 5.44 -2.54
CA GLY A 126 -21.60 4.97 -2.93
C GLY A 126 -21.98 5.43 -4.34
N GLY A 127 -22.49 4.50 -5.15
CA GLY A 127 -22.82 4.75 -6.55
C GLY A 127 -21.64 4.63 -7.52
N GLU A 128 -20.41 4.48 -7.03
CA GLU A 128 -19.23 4.16 -7.85
C GLU A 128 -18.76 2.71 -7.60
N PRO A 129 -18.15 2.06 -8.62
CA PRO A 129 -17.42 0.82 -8.39
C PRO A 129 -16.23 1.06 -7.46
N MET A 130 -15.70 0.00 -6.87
CA MET A 130 -14.44 0.03 -6.16
C MET A 130 -13.27 0.42 -7.08
N ARG A 131 -12.42 1.35 -6.64
CA ARG A 131 -11.32 1.91 -7.44
C ARG A 131 -10.01 1.92 -6.66
N LEU A 132 -8.91 1.94 -7.40
CA LEU A 132 -7.55 1.95 -6.85
C LEU A 132 -6.65 2.82 -7.75
N PHE A 133 -5.96 3.79 -7.15
CA PHE A 133 -5.12 4.77 -7.81
C PHE A 133 -3.71 4.79 -7.23
N LEU A 134 -2.74 5.18 -8.06
CA LEU A 134 -1.38 5.50 -7.66
C LEU A 134 -1.08 6.95 -8.02
N VAL A 135 -0.85 7.79 -7.00
CA VAL A 135 -0.44 9.19 -7.12
C VAL A 135 1.09 9.30 -7.05
N TYR A 136 1.68 9.94 -8.05
CA TYR A 136 3.12 10.18 -8.16
C TYR A 136 3.53 11.52 -7.56
N SER A 137 4.82 11.71 -7.32
CA SER A 137 5.38 12.95 -6.76
C SER A 137 4.99 14.20 -7.55
N ALA A 138 4.86 14.12 -8.87
CA ALA A 138 4.42 15.25 -9.70
C ALA A 138 2.92 15.59 -9.55
N GLY A 139 2.18 14.86 -8.71
CA GLY A 139 0.76 15.05 -8.45
C GLY A 139 -0.16 14.50 -9.54
N ASN A 140 0.38 13.89 -10.59
CA ASN A 140 -0.41 13.09 -11.53
C ASN A 140 -0.64 11.68 -10.97
N PHE A 141 -1.61 10.96 -11.52
CA PHE A 141 -1.96 9.61 -11.06
C PHE A 141 -2.37 8.69 -12.19
N ILE A 142 -2.35 7.39 -11.93
CA ILE A 142 -2.94 6.35 -12.78
C ILE A 142 -3.95 5.53 -11.98
N GLU A 143 -4.89 4.91 -12.70
CA GLU A 143 -5.87 3.98 -12.14
C GLU A 143 -5.48 2.53 -12.44
N CYS A 144 -5.76 1.63 -11.50
CA CYS A 144 -5.54 0.21 -11.64
C CYS A 144 -6.53 -0.38 -12.67
N GLY A 145 -5.98 -0.89 -13.77
CA GLY A 145 -6.72 -1.55 -14.85
C GLY A 145 -6.88 -3.06 -14.63
N GLU A 146 -7.51 -3.72 -15.61
CA GLU A 146 -7.86 -5.15 -15.53
C GLU A 146 -6.66 -6.10 -15.72
N ASP A 147 -5.64 -5.68 -16.46
CA ASP A 147 -4.47 -6.55 -16.71
C ASP A 147 -3.47 -6.54 -15.54
N THR A 148 -3.60 -5.59 -14.62
CA THR A 148 -2.69 -5.44 -13.47
C THR A 148 -3.50 -5.04 -12.23
N PRO A 149 -4.15 -6.00 -11.54
CA PRO A 149 -5.04 -5.79 -10.38
C PRO A 149 -4.32 -5.32 -9.11
N TYR A 150 -3.22 -4.57 -9.19
CA TYR A 150 -2.50 -4.15 -8.01
C TYR A 150 -1.59 -2.93 -8.24
N PHE A 151 -1.26 -2.25 -7.15
CA PHE A 151 -0.14 -1.31 -7.09
C PHE A 151 0.80 -1.64 -5.94
N GLN A 152 2.07 -1.30 -6.14
CA GLN A 152 3.11 -1.38 -5.12
C GLN A 152 3.85 -0.04 -5.07
N ILE A 153 4.27 0.39 -3.88
CA ILE A 153 5.14 1.57 -3.68
C ILE A 153 6.27 1.25 -2.69
N GLY A 154 7.43 1.90 -2.87
CA GLY A 154 8.64 1.64 -2.09
C GLY A 154 9.53 0.52 -2.68
N GLU A 155 9.96 -0.44 -1.86
CA GLU A 155 10.84 -1.56 -2.23
C GLU A 155 10.06 -2.71 -2.89
N THR A 156 9.57 -2.49 -4.11
CA THR A 156 8.54 -3.33 -4.72
C THR A 156 9.05 -4.64 -5.36
N LYS A 157 10.35 -4.73 -5.66
CA LYS A 157 10.89 -5.76 -6.57
C LYS A 157 10.88 -7.17 -5.98
N TYR A 158 11.14 -7.33 -4.69
CA TYR A 158 11.32 -8.64 -4.04
C TYR A 158 10.02 -9.44 -3.98
N GLY A 159 8.93 -8.77 -3.58
CA GLY A 159 7.61 -9.37 -3.46
C GLY A 159 6.80 -9.43 -4.77
N LYS A 160 7.30 -8.85 -5.87
CA LYS A 160 6.57 -8.78 -7.15
C LYS A 160 6.32 -10.15 -7.81
N PRO A 161 7.29 -11.08 -7.89
CA PRO A 161 7.12 -12.32 -8.67
C PRO A 161 5.99 -13.24 -8.18
N ILE A 162 5.68 -13.25 -6.88
CA ILE A 162 4.55 -14.05 -6.36
C ILE A 162 3.20 -13.46 -6.77
N ILE A 163 3.11 -12.13 -6.86
CA ILE A 163 1.89 -11.44 -7.29
C ILE A 163 1.64 -11.75 -8.75
N ASP A 164 2.63 -11.52 -9.61
CA ASP A 164 2.53 -11.72 -11.06
C ASP A 164 2.17 -13.17 -11.45
N ARG A 165 2.48 -14.15 -10.59
CA ARG A 165 2.22 -15.57 -10.84
C ARG A 165 0.91 -16.09 -10.27
N THR A 166 0.30 -15.41 -9.31
CA THR A 166 -0.84 -15.94 -8.55
C THR A 166 -2.08 -15.06 -8.56
N LEU A 167 -1.93 -13.78 -8.90
CA LEU A 167 -3.00 -12.80 -8.83
C LEU A 167 -3.75 -12.69 -10.16
N SER A 168 -5.07 -12.65 -10.06
CA SER A 168 -6.00 -12.31 -11.14
C SER A 168 -7.20 -11.57 -10.54
N HIS A 169 -8.02 -10.90 -11.34
CA HIS A 169 -9.20 -10.19 -10.83
C HIS A 169 -10.18 -11.07 -10.06
N GLY A 170 -10.41 -12.30 -10.56
CA GLY A 170 -11.28 -13.29 -9.92
C GLY A 170 -10.66 -13.98 -8.69
N THR A 171 -9.45 -13.61 -8.27
CA THR A 171 -8.82 -14.15 -7.06
C THR A 171 -9.66 -13.76 -5.84
N SER A 172 -9.94 -14.73 -4.95
CA SER A 172 -10.70 -14.46 -3.73
C SER A 172 -9.91 -13.61 -2.73
N LEU A 173 -10.59 -12.85 -1.87
CA LEU A 173 -9.94 -12.06 -0.81
C LEU A 173 -8.98 -12.89 0.06
N ALA A 174 -9.33 -14.14 0.37
CA ALA A 174 -8.49 -15.01 1.18
C ALA A 174 -7.19 -15.41 0.48
N VAL A 175 -7.23 -15.66 -0.83
CA VAL A 175 -6.03 -15.90 -1.63
C VAL A 175 -5.23 -14.61 -1.77
N GLY A 176 -5.87 -13.47 -2.05
CA GLY A 176 -5.21 -12.16 -2.10
C GLY A 176 -4.48 -11.79 -0.81
N LEU A 177 -5.09 -12.07 0.35
CA LEU A 177 -4.44 -11.91 1.66
C LEU A 177 -3.18 -12.76 1.79
N ARG A 178 -3.24 -14.04 1.43
CA ARG A 178 -2.05 -14.92 1.45
C ARG A 178 -0.98 -14.40 0.50
N THR A 179 -1.34 -14.00 -0.73
CA THR A 179 -0.40 -13.44 -1.71
C THR A 179 0.28 -12.17 -1.18
N ALA A 180 -0.47 -11.25 -0.58
CA ALA A 180 0.10 -10.02 0.00
C ALA A 180 1.05 -10.32 1.18
N LEU A 181 0.69 -11.25 2.06
CA LEU A 181 1.53 -11.64 3.21
C LEU A 181 2.82 -12.33 2.77
N VAL A 182 2.75 -13.25 1.80
CA VAL A 182 3.95 -13.89 1.21
C VAL A 182 4.82 -12.86 0.48
N SER A 183 4.20 -11.94 -0.27
CA SER A 183 4.92 -10.84 -0.94
C SER A 183 5.70 -9.97 0.06
N MET A 184 5.08 -9.67 1.21
CA MET A 184 5.71 -8.93 2.30
C MET A 184 6.83 -9.73 2.96
N ASP A 185 6.63 -11.02 3.24
CA ASP A 185 7.63 -11.90 3.84
C ASP A 185 8.92 -11.99 3.00
N LEU A 186 8.77 -12.23 1.69
CA LEU A 186 9.89 -12.25 0.74
C LEU A 186 10.68 -10.94 0.76
N THR A 187 9.98 -9.82 0.92
CA THR A 187 10.59 -8.49 0.94
C THR A 187 11.31 -8.22 2.26
N VAL A 188 10.68 -8.51 3.40
CA VAL A 188 11.28 -8.35 4.74
C VAL A 188 12.56 -9.18 4.88
N ARG A 189 12.56 -10.42 4.37
CA ARG A 189 13.74 -11.31 4.42
C ARG A 189 14.89 -10.86 3.53
N SER A 190 14.59 -10.12 2.46
CA SER A 190 15.56 -9.74 1.43
C SER A 190 16.02 -8.29 1.50
N ASN A 191 15.32 -7.43 2.26
CA ASN A 191 15.63 -6.02 2.35
C ASN A 191 15.33 -5.45 3.75
N LEU A 192 16.40 -5.13 4.50
CA LEU A 192 16.31 -4.60 5.88
C LEU A 192 15.59 -3.26 5.99
N SER A 193 15.36 -2.55 4.89
CA SER A 193 14.65 -1.29 4.88
C SER A 193 13.13 -1.43 5.02
N VAL A 194 12.63 -2.66 4.95
CA VAL A 194 11.23 -3.05 5.15
C VAL A 194 11.14 -3.87 6.43
N GLY A 195 10.09 -3.65 7.24
CA GLY A 195 9.99 -4.41 8.48
C GLY A 195 8.69 -4.25 9.25
N LEU A 196 8.49 -5.23 10.13
CA LEU A 196 7.39 -5.32 11.09
C LEU A 196 7.42 -4.17 12.11
N PRO A 197 6.25 -3.83 12.70
CA PRO A 197 4.93 -4.40 12.42
C PRO A 197 4.38 -4.02 11.04
N LEU A 198 3.36 -4.76 10.59
CA LEU A 198 2.62 -4.51 9.36
C LEU A 198 1.21 -4.02 9.70
N ASP A 199 0.63 -3.17 8.86
CA ASP A 199 -0.76 -2.73 8.96
C ASP A 199 -1.54 -3.30 7.75
N LEU A 200 -2.58 -4.10 8.05
CA LEU A 200 -3.47 -4.75 7.08
C LEU A 200 -4.83 -4.05 7.07
N THR A 201 -5.35 -3.79 5.88
CA THR A 201 -6.71 -3.29 5.65
C THR A 201 -7.41 -4.12 4.57
N VAL A 202 -8.66 -4.50 4.81
CA VAL A 202 -9.52 -5.18 3.82
C VAL A 202 -10.84 -4.44 3.69
N ILE A 203 -11.26 -4.19 2.45
CA ILE A 203 -12.55 -3.58 2.09
C ILE A 203 -13.26 -4.55 1.17
N GLU A 204 -14.45 -5.00 1.56
CA GLU A 204 -15.28 -5.82 0.66
C GLU A 204 -15.97 -4.93 -0.37
N ASN A 205 -16.07 -5.44 -1.61
CA ASN A 205 -16.79 -4.75 -2.66
C ASN A 205 -18.26 -4.56 -2.27
N ASP A 206 -18.80 -3.38 -2.56
CA ASP A 206 -20.15 -2.90 -2.23
C ASP A 206 -20.51 -2.84 -0.73
N ALA A 207 -19.59 -3.18 0.16
CA ALA A 207 -19.84 -3.14 1.60
C ALA A 207 -19.76 -1.72 2.20
N LEU A 208 -19.11 -0.79 1.49
CA LEU A 208 -18.88 0.61 1.91
C LEU A 208 -18.36 0.76 3.34
N ARG A 209 -17.58 -0.22 3.81
CA ARG A 209 -16.99 -0.26 5.17
C ARG A 209 -15.64 -0.96 5.18
N ILE A 210 -14.81 -0.62 6.16
CA ILE A 210 -13.59 -1.36 6.46
C ILE A 210 -13.98 -2.69 7.12
N ARG A 211 -13.75 -3.82 6.44
CA ARG A 211 -14.04 -5.15 6.98
C ARG A 211 -13.03 -5.56 8.04
N THR A 212 -11.75 -5.30 7.77
CA THR A 212 -10.64 -5.69 8.63
C THR A 212 -9.64 -4.55 8.69
N GLU A 213 -9.27 -4.16 9.91
CA GLU A 213 -8.07 -3.39 10.20
C GLU A 213 -7.28 -4.17 11.25
N ARG A 214 -6.06 -4.62 10.92
CA ARG A 214 -5.24 -5.46 11.80
C ARG A 214 -3.78 -5.03 11.75
N ARG A 215 -3.16 -4.91 12.92
CA ARG A 215 -1.71 -4.81 13.04
C ARG A 215 -1.10 -6.19 13.26
N ILE A 216 -0.09 -6.53 12.48
CA ILE A 216 0.64 -7.80 12.53
C ILE A 216 2.02 -7.48 13.07
N ASP A 217 2.34 -7.92 14.29
CA ASP A 217 3.64 -7.71 14.91
C ASP A 217 4.55 -8.93 14.76
N GLU A 218 5.74 -8.84 15.36
CA GLU A 218 6.76 -9.89 15.36
C GLU A 218 6.36 -11.19 16.09
N HIS A 219 5.22 -11.19 16.79
CA HIS A 219 4.69 -12.33 17.55
C HIS A 219 3.39 -12.89 16.93
N ASP A 220 2.95 -12.39 15.78
CA ASP A 220 1.73 -12.88 15.13
C ASP A 220 1.92 -14.33 14.61
N GLU A 221 1.29 -15.28 15.31
CA GLU A 221 1.37 -16.71 15.00
C GLU A 221 0.85 -17.06 13.60
N THR A 222 -0.15 -16.33 13.10
CA THR A 222 -0.70 -16.58 11.76
C THR A 222 0.29 -16.17 10.68
N TYR A 223 0.92 -15.01 10.83
CA TYR A 223 1.97 -14.57 9.92
C TYR A 223 3.19 -15.49 9.96
N ALA A 224 3.62 -15.91 11.16
CA ALA A 224 4.70 -16.88 11.31
C ALA A 224 4.38 -18.22 10.62
N SER A 225 3.16 -18.73 10.78
CA SER A 225 2.71 -19.97 10.13
C SER A 225 2.70 -19.85 8.61
N ILE A 226 2.24 -18.73 8.04
CA ILE A 226 2.26 -18.48 6.59
C ILE A 226 3.71 -18.46 6.07
N SER A 227 4.59 -17.76 6.79
CA SER A 227 6.02 -17.66 6.44
C SER A 227 6.70 -19.02 6.44
N MET A 228 6.49 -19.83 7.49
CA MET A 228 7.04 -21.20 7.58
C MET A 228 6.48 -22.13 6.50
N GLY A 229 5.15 -22.10 6.28
CA GLY A 229 4.51 -22.94 5.27
C GLY A 229 4.97 -22.60 3.86
N TRP A 230 5.24 -21.32 3.57
CA TRP A 230 5.78 -20.90 2.27
C TRP A 230 7.23 -21.36 2.07
N ASP A 231 8.08 -21.23 3.10
CA ASP A 231 9.46 -21.72 3.06
C ASP A 231 9.53 -23.24 2.80
N GLU A 232 8.63 -24.02 3.40
CA GLU A 232 8.52 -25.46 3.16
C GLU A 232 8.05 -25.76 1.72
N ALA A 233 6.98 -25.10 1.27
CA ALA A 233 6.45 -25.27 -0.08
C ALA A 233 7.49 -24.98 -1.17
N LEU A 234 8.34 -23.97 -1.00
CA LEU A 234 9.43 -23.65 -1.92
C LEU A 234 10.47 -24.78 -1.98
N LYS A 235 10.88 -25.33 -0.83
CA LYS A 235 11.83 -26.44 -0.77
C LYS A 235 11.26 -27.70 -1.42
N THR A 236 10.01 -28.03 -1.13
CA THR A 236 9.32 -29.17 -1.77
C THR A 236 9.19 -28.96 -3.26
N GLY A 237 8.82 -27.75 -3.71
CA GLY A 237 8.72 -27.40 -5.13
C GLY A 237 10.05 -27.57 -5.86
N LEU A 238 11.16 -27.14 -5.25
CA LEU A 238 12.51 -27.29 -5.81
C LEU A 238 12.92 -28.78 -5.90
N GLN A 239 12.68 -29.56 -4.84
CA GLN A 239 12.98 -30.99 -4.82
C GLN A 239 12.13 -31.80 -5.82
N GLY A 240 10.94 -31.31 -6.15
CA GLY A 240 10.05 -31.91 -7.14
C GLY A 240 10.39 -31.59 -8.59
N LEU A 241 11.41 -30.76 -8.86
CA LEU A 241 11.86 -30.49 -10.23
C LEU A 241 12.59 -31.70 -10.84
N PRO A 242 12.63 -31.82 -12.18
CA PRO A 242 13.36 -32.88 -12.85
C PRO A 242 14.85 -32.96 -12.44
N SER A 243 15.37 -34.17 -12.24
CA SER A 243 16.78 -34.39 -11.92
C SER A 243 17.70 -33.94 -13.06
N LEU A 244 18.78 -33.27 -12.72
CA LEU A 244 19.84 -32.85 -13.64
C LEU A 244 21.12 -33.70 -13.49
N GLU A 245 21.06 -34.86 -12.81
CA GLU A 245 22.22 -35.76 -12.64
C GLU A 245 22.85 -36.15 -13.98
N HIS A 246 22.03 -36.35 -15.01
CA HIS A 246 22.50 -36.61 -16.37
C HIS A 246 23.37 -35.49 -16.98
N TRP A 247 23.33 -34.25 -16.47
CA TRP A 247 24.25 -33.17 -16.88
C TRP A 247 25.60 -33.24 -16.16
N LEU A 248 25.69 -34.01 -15.08
CA LEU A 248 26.90 -34.18 -14.27
C LEU A 248 27.67 -35.45 -14.65
N ASP A 249 27.01 -36.42 -15.30
CA ASP A 249 27.56 -37.73 -15.67
C ASP A 249 28.32 -37.75 -17.02
N GLU A 250 28.42 -36.64 -17.77
CA GLU A 250 29.17 -36.55 -19.04
C GLU A 250 30.66 -36.14 -18.87
N ALA A 251 31.34 -36.60 -17.82
CA ALA A 251 32.79 -36.42 -17.63
C ALA A 251 33.58 -37.74 -17.75
#